data_AF-A0A524JN74-F1
#
_entry.id   AF-A0A524JN74-F1
#
_cell.length_a   1.000
_cell.length_b   1.000
_cell.length_c   1.000
_cell.angle_alpha   90.00
_cell.angle_beta   90.00
_cell.angle_gamma   90.00
#
_symmetry.space_group_name_H-M   'P 1'
#
loop_
_entity.id
_entity.type
_entity.pdbx_description
1 polymer ?
#
loop_
_entity_poly.entity_id
_entity_poly.type
_entity_poly.pdbx_seq_one_letter_code
_entity_poly.pdbx_strand_id
1 'polypeptide(L)'
;MIIAKLAFKNIYGAGLRTWLNVIALSFSFVAIIFMQGLYNGMNDQIEKATVEAQYAGGQYWQNDYDPYDPLTLNDAHGKIPGDLAKLVAAKKAT
;
A
#
# COMPACT_ATOMS: atom_id res chain seq x y z
N MET A 1 2.33 32.95 -34.34
CA MET A 1 2.35 31.48 -34.56
C MET A 1 3.49 31.06 -35.52
N ILE A 2 4.73 31.48 -35.27
CA ILE A 2 5.89 31.14 -36.11
C ILE A 2 6.76 30.10 -35.38
N ILE A 3 6.95 30.29 -34.07
CA ILE A 3 7.84 29.47 -33.22
C ILE A 3 7.37 28.02 -33.14
N ALA A 4 6.08 27.77 -32.83
CA ALA A 4 5.55 26.40 -32.77
C ALA A 4 5.66 25.64 -34.11
N LYS A 5 5.44 26.34 -35.23
CA LYS A 5 5.58 25.79 -36.58
C LYS A 5 7.04 25.43 -36.89
N LEU A 6 7.99 26.27 -36.46
CA LEU A 6 9.42 26.03 -36.63
C LEU A 6 9.91 24.87 -35.75
N ALA A 7 9.46 24.81 -34.49
CA ALA A 7 9.76 23.71 -33.57
C ALA A 7 9.26 22.37 -34.11
N PHE A 8 8.01 22.30 -34.62
CA PHE A 8 7.47 21.08 -35.23
C PHE A 8 8.29 20.64 -36.45
N LYS A 9 8.68 21.57 -37.31
CA LYS A 9 9.54 21.29 -38.47
C LYS A 9 10.92 20.76 -38.04
N ASN A 10 11.50 21.28 -36.96
CA ASN A 10 12.77 20.80 -36.42
C ASN A 10 12.65 19.40 -35.81
N ILE A 11 11.58 19.12 -35.05
CA ILE A 11 11.31 17.80 -34.47
C ILE A 11 11.14 16.75 -35.58
N TYR A 12 10.35 17.06 -36.60
CA TYR A 12 10.10 16.17 -37.74
C TYR A 12 11.36 16.00 -38.63
N GLY A 13 12.13 17.06 -38.81
CA GLY A 13 13.37 17.07 -39.61
C GLY A 13 14.58 16.45 -38.91
N ALA A 14 14.55 16.29 -37.58
CA ALA A 14 15.61 15.67 -36.79
C ALA A 14 15.68 14.13 -36.93
N GLY A 15 14.71 13.52 -37.63
CA GLY A 15 14.75 12.12 -38.04
C GLY A 15 14.72 11.13 -36.87
N LEU A 16 15.44 10.01 -37.02
CA LEU A 16 15.36 8.84 -36.14
C LEU A 16 15.69 9.13 -34.67
N ARG A 17 16.58 10.08 -34.39
CA ARG A 17 16.98 10.44 -33.02
C ARG A 17 15.80 10.89 -32.16
N THR A 18 14.95 11.75 -32.72
CA THR A 18 13.77 12.27 -32.00
C THR A 18 12.73 11.18 -31.81
N TRP A 19 12.50 10.34 -32.82
CA TRP A 19 11.56 9.23 -32.74
C TRP A 19 11.95 8.20 -31.68
N LEU A 20 13.22 7.80 -31.61
CA LEU A 20 13.72 6.88 -30.58
C LEU A 20 13.50 7.43 -29.17
N ASN A 21 13.81 8.71 -28.95
CA ASN A 21 13.62 9.36 -27.66
C ASN A 21 12.13 9.46 -27.28
N VAL A 22 11.26 9.85 -28.21
CA VAL A 22 9.82 9.96 -27.94
C VAL A 22 9.22 8.59 -27.59
N ILE A 23 9.60 7.53 -28.29
CA ILE A 23 9.13 6.17 -28.01
C ILE A 23 9.64 5.70 -26.64
N ALA A 24 10.94 5.85 -26.36
CA ALA A 24 11.51 5.47 -25.08
C ALA A 24 10.82 6.20 -23.92
N LEU A 25 10.66 7.52 -24.05
CA LEU A 25 10.01 8.35 -23.03
C LEU A 25 8.53 7.98 -22.86
N SER A 26 7.81 7.76 -23.95
CA SER A 26 6.42 7.32 -23.91
C SER A 26 6.28 5.98 -23.19
N PHE A 27 7.16 5.02 -23.48
CA PHE A 27 7.14 3.71 -22.83
C PHE A 27 7.49 3.82 -21.34
N SER A 28 8.47 4.65 -20.98
CA SER A 28 8.80 4.94 -19.59
C SER A 28 7.61 5.50 -18.83
N PHE A 29 6.87 6.46 -19.40
CA PHE A 29 5.68 7.01 -18.73
C PHE A 29 4.58 5.97 -18.56
N VAL A 30 4.32 5.14 -19.57
CA VAL A 30 3.34 4.04 -19.44
C VAL A 30 3.75 3.07 -18.33
N ALA A 31 5.02 2.66 -18.29
CA ALA A 31 5.54 1.75 -17.27
C ALA A 31 5.44 2.35 -15.86
N ILE A 32 5.78 3.64 -15.69
CA ILE A 32 5.68 4.35 -14.41
C ILE A 32 4.23 4.38 -13.93
N ILE A 33 3.29 4.80 -14.79
CA ILE A 33 1.88 4.89 -14.44
C ILE A 33 1.30 3.50 -14.12
N PHE A 34 1.67 2.49 -14.90
CA PHE A 34 1.27 1.11 -14.66
C PHE A 34 1.75 0.60 -13.29
N MET A 35 3.03 0.80 -12.97
CA MET A 35 3.59 0.39 -11.68
C MET A 35 2.94 1.14 -10.52
N GLN A 36 2.68 2.44 -10.66
CA GLN A 36 1.97 3.20 -9.64
C GLN A 36 0.55 2.66 -9.41
N GLY A 37 -0.17 2.32 -10.48
CA GLY A 37 -1.49 1.71 -10.40
C GLY A 37 -1.45 0.35 -9.70
N LEU A 38 -0.45 -0.48 -10.04
CA LEU A 38 -0.24 -1.78 -9.40
C LEU A 38 0.04 -1.63 -7.90
N TYR A 39 0.95 -0.73 -7.52
CA TYR A 39 1.28 -0.49 -6.11
C TYR A 39 0.07 0.01 -5.32
N ASN A 40 -0.71 0.93 -5.88
CA ASN A 40 -1.92 1.42 -5.22
C ASN A 40 -2.93 0.29 -5.01
N GLY A 41 -3.20 -0.52 -6.04
CA GLY A 41 -4.12 -1.65 -5.91
C GLY A 41 -3.64 -2.71 -4.90
N MET A 42 -2.34 -2.95 -4.84
CA MET A 42 -1.75 -3.86 -3.85
C MET A 42 -1.85 -3.29 -2.43
N ASN A 43 -1.65 -1.99 -2.26
CA ASN A 43 -1.78 -1.32 -0.96
C ASN A 43 -3.23 -1.40 -0.43
N ASP A 44 -4.22 -1.13 -1.28
CA ASP A 44 -5.64 -1.25 -0.92
C ASP A 44 -6.00 -2.69 -0.53
N GLN A 45 -5.42 -3.68 -1.22
CA GLN A 45 -5.63 -5.08 -0.91
C GLN A 45 -4.98 -5.49 0.42
N ILE A 46 -3.76 -5.00 0.69
CA ILE A 46 -3.05 -5.24 1.95
C ILE A 46 -3.81 -4.60 3.11
N GLU A 47 -4.29 -3.36 2.96
CA GLU A 47 -5.08 -2.68 3.98
C GLU A 47 -6.32 -3.50 4.34
N LYS A 48 -7.12 -3.91 3.34
CA LYS A 48 -8.31 -4.73 3.55
C LYS A 48 -7.97 -6.07 4.22
N ALA A 49 -6.94 -6.77 3.73
CA ALA A 49 -6.52 -8.04 4.30
C ALA A 49 -6.01 -7.88 5.75
N THR A 50 -5.32 -6.78 6.05
CA THR A 50 -4.83 -6.47 7.39
C THR A 50 -6.01 -6.18 8.33
N VAL A 51 -7.00 -5.41 7.88
CA VAL A 51 -8.23 -5.17 8.64
C VAL A 51 -8.96 -6.49 8.90
N GLU A 52 -9.16 -7.32 7.88
CA GLU A 52 -9.85 -8.59 8.02
C GLU A 52 -9.13 -9.57 8.95
N ALA A 53 -7.79 -9.65 8.86
CA ALA A 53 -7.00 -10.63 9.60
C ALA A 53 -6.62 -10.17 11.02
N GLN A 54 -6.22 -8.91 11.20
CA GLN A 54 -5.71 -8.40 12.49
C GLN A 54 -6.80 -7.71 13.32
N TYR A 55 -7.70 -6.99 12.67
CA TYR A 55 -8.61 -6.08 13.37
C TYR A 55 -10.06 -6.56 13.39
N ALA A 56 -10.48 -7.41 12.44
CA ALA A 56 -11.79 -8.06 12.31
C ALA A 56 -12.95 -7.32 13.03
N GLY A 57 -13.42 -7.85 14.17
CA GLY A 57 -14.51 -7.28 14.99
C GLY A 57 -14.03 -6.44 16.18
N GLY A 58 -12.74 -6.12 16.24
CA GLY A 58 -12.05 -5.49 17.37
C GLY A 58 -11.00 -6.41 17.99
N GLN A 59 -10.00 -5.82 18.63
CA GLN A 59 -8.91 -6.52 19.33
C GLN A 59 -8.85 -6.08 20.80
N TYR A 60 -8.55 -7.00 21.71
CA TYR A 60 -8.34 -6.72 23.13
C TYR A 60 -6.85 -6.74 23.44
N TRP A 61 -6.35 -5.66 24.04
CA TRP A 61 -4.94 -5.50 24.37
C TRP A 61 -4.76 -5.55 25.88
N GLN A 62 -3.69 -6.22 26.30
CA GLN A 62 -3.25 -6.21 27.69
C GLN A 62 -2.45 -4.92 27.91
N ASN A 63 -2.49 -4.34 29.12
CA ASN A 63 -1.94 -3.01 29.38
C ASN A 63 -0.42 -2.90 29.15
N ASP A 64 0.30 -3.99 29.33
CA ASP A 64 1.76 -4.07 29.17
C ASP A 64 2.16 -4.56 27.77
N TYR A 65 1.19 -4.79 26.87
CA TYR A 65 1.46 -5.17 25.48
C TYR A 65 1.91 -3.95 24.67
N ASP A 66 3.17 -3.97 24.23
CA ASP A 66 3.71 -3.02 23.28
C ASP A 66 3.87 -3.67 21.89
N PRO A 67 3.12 -3.24 20.86
CA PRO A 67 3.22 -3.76 19.50
C PRO A 67 4.55 -3.39 18.80
N TYR A 68 5.28 -2.40 19.33
CA TYR A 68 6.54 -1.92 18.76
C TYR A 68 7.77 -2.50 19.46
N ASP A 69 7.60 -3.18 20.60
CA ASP A 69 8.67 -3.87 21.32
C ASP A 69 8.37 -5.38 21.47
N PRO A 70 8.85 -6.22 20.55
CA PRO A 70 8.58 -7.66 20.58
C PRO A 70 9.23 -8.39 21.77
N LEU A 71 10.18 -7.76 22.48
CA LEU A 71 10.86 -8.39 23.62
C LEU A 71 10.00 -8.41 24.89
N THR A 72 8.99 -7.53 24.98
CA THR A 72 8.08 -7.41 26.14
C THR A 72 6.89 -8.35 26.06
N LEU A 73 6.72 -9.10 24.96
CA LEU A 73 5.59 -10.00 24.76
C LEU A 73 5.46 -11.07 25.85
N ASN A 74 6.59 -11.55 26.39
CA ASN A 74 6.59 -12.52 27.48
C ASN A 74 6.03 -11.95 28.78
N ASP A 75 6.08 -10.63 28.97
CA ASP A 75 5.57 -9.96 30.16
C ASP A 75 4.11 -9.50 29.96
N ALA A 76 3.66 -9.38 28.71
CA ALA A 76 2.32 -8.95 28.32
C ALA A 76 1.23 -10.04 28.45
N HIS A 77 1.28 -10.86 29.50
CA HIS A 77 0.26 -11.88 29.80
C HIS A 77 -0.48 -11.55 31.10
N GLY A 78 -1.72 -12.03 31.22
CA GLY A 78 -2.53 -11.75 32.41
C GLY A 78 -3.73 -12.67 32.52
N LYS A 79 -4.40 -12.62 33.68
CA LYS A 79 -5.67 -13.32 33.87
C LYS A 79 -6.75 -12.64 33.04
N ILE A 80 -7.56 -13.43 32.34
CA ILE A 80 -8.68 -12.93 31.56
C ILE A 80 -9.70 -12.25 32.51
N PRO A 81 -10.06 -10.97 32.29
CA PRO A 81 -11.09 -10.29 33.08
C PRO A 81 -12.43 -11.01 33.05
N GLY A 82 -13.20 -10.94 34.15
CA GLY A 82 -14.43 -11.71 34.30
C GLY A 82 -15.48 -11.47 33.20
N ASP A 83 -15.56 -10.26 32.65
CA ASP A 83 -16.49 -9.95 31.56
C ASP A 83 -16.02 -10.52 30.21
N LEU A 84 -14.71 -10.56 29.97
CA LEU A 84 -14.13 -11.23 28.81
C LEU A 84 -14.26 -12.76 28.93
N ALA A 85 -14.10 -13.32 30.14
CA ALA A 85 -14.27 -14.75 30.37
C ALA A 85 -15.69 -15.23 30.03
N LYS A 86 -16.73 -14.43 30.30
CA LYS A 86 -18.12 -14.71 29.88
C LYS A 86 -18.26 -14.72 28.36
N LEU A 87 -17.61 -13.78 27.66
CA LEU A 87 -17.64 -13.70 26.20
C LEU A 87 -16.90 -14.87 25.55
N VAL A 88 -15.77 -15.30 26.11
CA VAL A 88 -15.03 -16.49 25.69
C VAL A 88 -15.87 -17.76 25.89
N ALA A 89 -16.52 -17.91 27.05
CA ALA A 89 -17.43 -19.03 27.31
C ALA A 89 -18.63 -19.06 26.33
N ALA A 90 -19.11 -17.89 25.91
CA ALA A 90 -20.17 -17.74 24.91
C ALA A 90 -19.68 -17.88 23.45
N LYS A 91 -18.40 -18.16 23.21
CA LYS A 91 -17.75 -18.20 21.88
C LYS A 91 -17.91 -16.90 21.07
N LYS A 92 -18.00 -15.77 21.77
CA LYS A 92 -18.07 -14.42 21.17
C LYS A 92 -16.73 -13.69 21.20
N ALA A 93 -15.74 -14.23 21.90
CA ALA A 93 -14.35 -13.78 21.92
C ALA A 93 -13.46 -15.04 22.01
N THR A 94 -12.20 -14.91 21.58
CA THR A 94 -11.22 -16.01 21.57
C THR A 94 -9.95 -15.57 22.27
#